data_AF-T0L854-F1
#
_entry.id   AF-T0L854-F1
#
_cell.length_a   1.000
_cell.length_b   1.000
_cell.length_c   1.000
_cell.angle_alpha   90.00
_cell.angle_beta   90.00
_cell.angle_gamma   90.00
#
_symmetry.space_group_name_H-M   'P 1'
#
loop_
_entity.id
_entity.type
_entity.pdbx_description
1 polymer ?
#
loop_
_entity_poly.entity_id
_entity_poly.type
_entity_poly.pdbx_seq_one_letter_code
_entity_poly.pdbx_strand_id
1 'polypeptide(L)'
;MKNEDFEEFKKHLDEYIPIIPDSVIDYYMQKSGVISEDERLKKLVSLLSHKFISDVCTRKKITLQVIDVEKALEEAGINAERPYYYM
;
A
#
# COMPACT_ATOMS: atom_id res chain seq x y z
N MET A 1 3.33 -21.69 -8.46
CA MET A 1 3.35 -21.57 -7.00
C MET A 1 2.89 -22.90 -6.44
N LYS A 2 3.65 -23.51 -5.53
CA LYS A 2 3.17 -24.73 -4.86
C LYS A 2 2.07 -24.30 -3.91
N ASN A 3 0.99 -25.08 -3.81
CA ASN A 3 -0.13 -24.76 -2.91
C ASN A 3 0.32 -24.60 -1.44
N GLU A 4 1.43 -25.26 -1.08
CA GLU A 4 2.11 -25.16 0.21
C GLU A 4 2.52 -23.73 0.55
N ASP A 5 3.12 -22.99 -0.39
CA ASP A 5 3.61 -21.61 -0.18
C ASP A 5 2.45 -20.65 0.14
N PHE A 6 1.29 -20.87 -0.47
CA PHE A 6 0.11 -20.02 -0.28
C PHE A 6 -0.59 -20.27 1.05
N GLU A 7 -0.64 -21.52 1.50
CA GLU A 7 -1.17 -21.85 2.82
C GLU A 7 -0.26 -21.37 3.96
N GLU A 8 1.05 -21.40 3.76
CA GLU A 8 2.01 -20.78 4.67
C GLU A 8 1.82 -19.26 4.74
N PHE A 9 1.65 -18.60 3.60
CA PHE A 9 1.34 -17.16 3.55
C PHE A 9 0.06 -16.81 4.32
N LYS A 10 -1.02 -17.58 4.18
CA LYS A 10 -2.26 -17.36 4.93
C LYS A 10 -2.06 -17.45 6.44
N LYS A 11 -1.25 -18.41 6.91
CA LYS A 11 -0.93 -18.53 8.34
C LYS A 11 -0.20 -17.30 8.85
N HIS A 12 0.80 -16.80 8.10
CA HIS A 12 1.49 -15.57 8.46
C HIS A 12 0.57 -14.34 8.44
N LEU A 13 -0.42 -14.32 7.55
CA LEU A 13 -1.40 -13.24 7.50
C LEU A 13 -2.32 -13.22 8.73
N ASP A 14 -2.64 -14.38 9.31
CA ASP A 14 -3.45 -14.46 10.53
C ASP A 14 -2.74 -13.81 11.73
N GLU A 15 -1.42 -14.02 11.82
CA GLU A 15 -0.55 -13.47 12.88
C GLU A 15 -0.12 -12.02 12.62
N TYR A 16 -0.35 -11.49 11.41
CA TYR A 16 0.07 -10.15 11.04
C TYR A 16 -0.76 -9.09 11.78
N ILE A 17 -0.05 -8.19 12.47
CA ILE A 17 -0.63 -7.00 13.09
C ILE A 17 -0.41 -5.82 12.15
N PRO A 18 -1.47 -5.25 11.54
CA PRO A 18 -1.34 -4.18 10.58
C PRO A 18 -0.87 -2.87 11.23
N ILE A 19 -0.01 -2.14 10.51
CA ILE A 19 0.45 -0.79 10.93
C ILE A 19 -0.66 0.24 10.69
N ILE A 20 -1.48 0.02 9.66
CA ILE A 20 -2.63 0.86 9.36
C ILE A 20 -3.79 0.43 10.27
N PRO A 21 -4.41 1.35 11.03
CA PRO A 21 -5.54 1.00 11.89
C PRO A 21 -6.74 0.45 11.11
N ASP A 22 -7.44 -0.52 11.69
CA ASP A 22 -8.60 -1.17 11.05
C ASP A 22 -9.70 -0.18 10.65
N SER A 23 -9.92 0.87 11.45
CA SER A 23 -10.91 1.92 11.13
C SER A 23 -10.62 2.67 9.84
N VAL A 24 -9.34 2.84 9.49
CA VAL A 24 -8.92 3.48 8.25
C VAL A 24 -9.19 2.56 7.07
N ILE A 25 -8.87 1.27 7.21
CA ILE A 25 -9.12 0.25 6.19
C ILE A 25 -10.62 0.12 5.93
N ASP A 26 -11.42 0.02 6.99
CA ASP A 26 -12.88 -0.08 6.88
C ASP A 26 -13.49 1.12 6.16
N TYR A 27 -13.04 2.33 6.49
CA TYR A 27 -13.49 3.54 5.80
C TYR A 27 -13.16 3.50 4.30
N TYR A 28 -11.93 3.15 3.91
CA TYR A 28 -11.54 3.11 2.50
C TYR A 28 -12.17 1.94 1.74
N MET A 29 -12.40 0.80 2.38
CA MET A 29 -13.12 -0.33 1.79
C MET A 29 -14.58 0.06 1.52
N GLN A 30 -15.29 0.63 2.49
CA GLN A 30 -16.65 1.13 2.32
C GLN A 30 -16.74 2.21 1.24
N LYS A 31 -15.80 3.17 1.24
CA LYS A 31 -15.71 4.21 0.21
C LYS A 31 -15.53 3.64 -1.20
N SER A 32 -14.86 2.49 -1.32
CA SER A 32 -14.65 1.77 -2.58
C SER A 32 -15.82 0.84 -2.95
N GLY A 33 -16.87 0.76 -2.11
CA GLY A 33 -18.02 -0.12 -2.31
C GLY A 33 -17.79 -1.57 -1.86
N VAL A 34 -16.71 -1.86 -1.14
CA VAL A 34 -16.39 -3.20 -0.63
C VAL A 34 -16.79 -3.28 0.84
N ILE A 35 -17.74 -4.16 1.14
CA ILE A 35 -18.17 -4.46 2.51
C ILE A 35 -17.81 -5.92 2.78
N SER A 36 -16.92 -6.16 3.72
CA SER A 36 -16.53 -7.50 4.13
C SER A 36 -16.26 -7.53 5.63
N GLU A 37 -16.74 -8.59 6.28
CA GLU A 37 -16.50 -8.84 7.70
C GLU A 37 -15.23 -9.67 7.93
N ASP A 38 -14.60 -10.18 6.86
CA ASP A 38 -13.41 -11.00 6.97
C ASP A 38 -12.18 -10.15 7.37
N GLU A 39 -11.68 -10.38 8.57
CA GLU A 39 -10.49 -9.72 9.12
C GLU A 39 -9.24 -10.00 8.27
N ARG A 40 -9.13 -11.17 7.65
CA ARG A 40 -8.00 -11.53 6.77
C ARG A 40 -7.94 -10.64 5.55
N LEU A 41 -9.10 -10.30 4.98
CA LEU A 41 -9.18 -9.41 3.84
C LEU A 41 -8.68 -8.01 4.22
N LYS A 42 -9.10 -7.51 5.39
CA LYS A 42 -8.64 -6.21 5.90
C LYS A 42 -7.12 -6.20 6.13
N LYS A 43 -6.58 -7.24 6.77
CA LYS A 43 -5.14 -7.43 6.96
C LYS A 43 -4.38 -7.49 5.64
N LEU A 44 -4.92 -8.19 4.64
CA LEU A 44 -4.33 -8.28 3.31
C LEU A 44 -4.30 -6.91 2.61
N VAL A 45 -5.41 -6.18 2.62
CA VAL A 45 -5.48 -4.83 2.04
C VAL A 45 -4.49 -3.89 2.73
N SER A 46 -4.38 -3.97 4.06
CA SER A 46 -3.39 -3.21 4.81
C SER A 46 -1.96 -3.59 4.41
N LEU A 47 -1.65 -4.88 4.33
CA LEU A 47 -0.32 -5.38 3.96
C LEU A 47 0.07 -4.93 2.54
N LEU A 48 -0.84 -5.06 1.57
CA LEU A 48 -0.62 -4.62 0.20
C LEU A 48 -0.40 -3.11 0.11
N SER A 49 -1.21 -2.33 0.83
CA SER A 49 -1.09 -0.87 0.90
C SER A 49 0.26 -0.46 1.50
N HIS A 50 0.66 -1.11 2.59
CA HIS A 50 1.94 -0.87 3.25
C HIS A 50 3.13 -1.25 2.35
N LYS A 51 3.04 -2.37 1.64
CA LYS A 51 4.05 -2.81 0.67
C LYS A 51 4.18 -1.81 -0.48
N PHE A 52 3.06 -1.32 -1.03
CA PHE A 52 3.08 -0.31 -2.08
C PHE A 52 3.78 0.98 -1.65
N ILE A 53 3.46 1.50 -0.46
CA ILE A 53 4.13 2.69 0.09
C ILE A 53 5.63 2.42 0.27
N SER A 54 5.99 1.25 0.81
CA SER A 54 7.39 0.86 1.00
C SER A 54 8.13 0.82 -0.34
N ASP A 55 7.54 0.24 -1.38
CA ASP A 55 8.12 0.16 -2.71
C ASP A 55 8.37 1.56 -3.30
N VAL A 56 7.41 2.49 -3.16
CA VAL A 56 7.56 3.89 -3.60
C VAL A 56 8.64 4.63 -2.81
N CYS A 57 8.79 4.34 -1.50
CA CYS A 57 9.74 5.01 -0.63
C CYS A 57 11.17 4.41 -0.64
N THR A 58 11.44 3.31 -1.37
CA THR A 58 12.70 2.53 -1.29
C THR A 58 13.95 3.23 -1.88
N ARG A 59 14.00 4.56 -1.94
CA ARG A 59 15.13 5.30 -2.52
C ARG A 59 16.21 5.64 -1.49
N LYS A 60 17.47 5.46 -1.87
CA LYS A 60 18.69 5.70 -1.07
C LYS A 60 19.00 7.20 -0.89
N LYS A 61 18.04 7.99 -0.42
CA LYS A 61 18.25 9.40 -0.07
C LYS A 61 17.73 9.64 1.34
N ILE A 62 18.46 10.45 2.11
CA ILE A 62 18.10 10.79 3.50
C ILE A 62 16.90 11.74 3.54
N THR A 63 16.75 12.58 2.50
CA THR A 63 15.67 13.55 2.37
C THR A 63 14.67 13.09 1.32
N LEU A 64 13.37 13.20 1.66
CA LEU A 64 12.29 12.94 0.73
C LEU A 64 11.92 14.27 0.03
N GLN A 65 12.24 14.40 -1.25
CA GLN A 65 11.86 15.57 -2.06
C GLN A 65 10.67 15.25 -2.97
N VAL A 66 9.89 16.26 -3.36
CA VAL A 66 8.74 16.10 -4.26
C VAL A 66 9.17 15.42 -5.57
N ILE A 67 10.32 15.80 -6.12
CA ILE A 67 10.86 15.22 -7.35
C ILE A 67 11.21 13.72 -7.22
N ASP A 68 11.55 13.28 -6.00
CA ASP A 68 11.84 11.87 -5.74
C ASP A 68 10.56 11.05 -5.69
N VAL A 69 9.46 11.64 -5.22
CA VAL A 69 8.13 11.01 -5.22
C VAL A 69 7.55 10.99 -6.64
N GLU A 70 7.62 12.10 -7.38
CA GLU A 70 7.15 12.18 -8.77
C GLU A 70 7.77 11.09 -9.64
N LYS A 71 9.09 10.94 -9.59
CA LYS A 71 9.80 9.89 -10.33
C LYS A 71 9.46 8.48 -9.84
N ALA A 72 9.15 8.28 -8.57
CA ALA A 72 8.81 6.95 -8.04
C ALA A 72 7.38 6.55 -8.46
N LEU A 73 6.48 7.53 -8.53
CA LEU A 73 5.13 7.36 -9.05
C LEU A 73 5.13 7.13 -10.56
N GLU A 74 6.00 7.82 -11.30
CA GLU A 74 6.17 7.62 -12.75
C GLU A 74 6.59 6.18 -13.08
N GLU A 75 7.53 5.60 -12.31
CA GLU A 75 7.93 4.18 -12.43
C GLU A 75 6.76 3.23 -12.16
N ALA A 76 5.80 3.61 -11.31
CA ALA A 76 4.58 2.88 -11.04
C ALA A 76 3.46 3.16 -12.07
N GLY A 77 3.71 4.00 -13.08
CA GLY A 77 2.74 4.37 -14.12
C GLY A 77 1.78 5.50 -13.74
N ILE A 78 2.08 6.25 -12.69
CA ILE A 78 1.26 7.35 -12.17
C ILE A 78 1.92 8.68 -12.54
N ASN A 79 1.28 9.47 -13.40
CA ASN A 79 1.74 10.84 -13.69
C ASN A 79 1.30 11.80 -12.58
N ALA A 80 2.26 12.41 -11.89
CA ALA A 80 2.06 13.40 -10.83
C ALA A 80 2.76 14.73 -11.12
N GLU A 81 3.10 15.02 -12.38
CA GLU A 81 3.76 16.26 -12.78
C GLU A 81 3.02 17.51 -12.29
N ARG A 82 3.78 18.45 -11.72
CA ARG A 82 3.27 19.74 -11.26
C ARG A 82 3.95 20.90 -11.99
N PRO A 83 3.24 22.01 -12.23
CA PRO A 83 3.86 23.21 -12.76
C PRO A 83 4.84 23.79 -11.73
N TYR A 84 6.06 24.06 -12.18
CA TYR A 84 7.16 24.55 -11.34
C TYR A 84 7.03 26.04 -10.96
N TYR A 85 6.05 26.72 -11.53
CA TYR A 85 5.77 28.13 -11.30
C TYR A 85 4.29 28.42 -11.58
N TYR A 86 3.72 29.38 -10.86
CA TYR A 86 2.42 29.94 -11.20
C TYR A 86 2.65 30.99 -12.29
N MET A 87 2.10 30.76 -13.48
CA MET A 87 1.75 31.85 -14.41
C MET A 87 0.33 32.30 -14.12
#